data_AF-A0A5B1QE97-F1
#
_entry.id   AF-A0A5B1QE97-F1
#
_cell.length_a   1.000
_cell.length_b   1.000
_cell.length_c   1.000
_cell.angle_alpha   90.00
_cell.angle_beta   90.00
_cell.angle_gamma   90.00
#
_symmetry.space_group_name_H-M   'P 1'
#
loop_
_entity.id
_entity.type
_entity.pdbx_description
1 polymer ?
#
loop_
_entity_poly.entity_id
_entity_poly.type
_entity_poly.pdbx_seq_one_letter_code
_entity_poly.pdbx_strand_id
1 'polypeptide(L)'
;MTDVIQIAPTTVHTGDFHVISAGMNAQGNHWCTHLHGNGTTSYHYSNANGSYYYSNPDGSTYYNSGTGYTRYTSPAGHVTETGN
;
A
#
# COMPACT_ATOMS: atom_id res chain seq x y z
N MET A 1 -10.34 2.90 -23.61
CA MET A 1 -9.76 1.55 -23.82
C MET A 1 -9.39 1.05 -22.45
N THR A 2 -10.23 0.20 -21.87
CA THR A 2 -10.10 -0.29 -20.49
C THR A 2 -9.48 -1.68 -20.59
N ASP A 3 -8.16 -1.77 -20.48
CA ASP A 3 -7.51 -3.08 -20.36
C ASP A 3 -7.56 -3.51 -18.89
N VAL A 4 -8.55 -4.34 -18.58
CA VAL A 4 -8.57 -5.13 -17.35
C VAL A 4 -7.62 -6.30 -17.61
N ILE A 5 -6.37 -6.16 -17.18
CA ILE A 5 -5.44 -7.29 -17.17
C ILE A 5 -5.87 -8.22 -16.04
N GLN A 6 -6.62 -9.26 -16.41
CA GLN A 6 -6.92 -10.40 -15.56
C GLN A 6 -5.61 -11.19 -15.39
N ILE A 7 -4.92 -10.99 -14.26
CA ILE A 7 -3.73 -11.77 -13.93
C ILE A 7 -4.21 -13.13 -13.41
N ALA A 8 -4.04 -14.18 -14.21
CA ALA A 8 -4.21 -15.56 -13.77
C ALA A 8 -3.17 -15.88 -12.67
N PRO A 9 -3.52 -16.64 -11.61
CA PRO A 9 -2.58 -16.92 -10.54
C PRO A 9 -1.53 -17.95 -10.99
N THR A 10 -0.35 -17.49 -11.39
CA THR A 10 0.83 -18.35 -11.55
C THR A 10 1.62 -18.35 -10.25
N THR A 11 1.62 -19.50 -9.57
CA THR A 11 2.36 -19.78 -8.34
C THR A 11 3.85 -19.49 -8.45
N VAL A 12 4.38 -18.66 -7.56
CA VAL A 12 5.81 -18.61 -7.21
C VAL A 12 5.92 -18.47 -5.69
N HIS A 13 6.55 -19.43 -5.03
CA HIS A 13 6.79 -19.38 -3.58
C HIS A 13 8.19 -18.85 -3.28
N THR A 14 8.23 -17.67 -2.64
CA THR A 14 9.12 -17.41 -1.50
C THR A 14 8.45 -16.34 -0.61
N GLY A 15 7.70 -16.76 0.42
CA GLY A 15 7.11 -15.84 1.42
C GLY A 15 5.82 -15.12 1.02
N ASP A 16 4.90 -15.83 0.34
CA ASP A 16 3.48 -15.52 0.09
C ASP A 16 3.05 -14.05 0.26
N PHE A 17 3.52 -13.18 -0.65
CA PHE A 17 3.02 -11.81 -0.80
C PHE A 17 2.18 -11.74 -2.07
N HIS A 18 0.87 -11.93 -1.91
CA HIS A 18 -0.08 -12.02 -3.02
C HIS A 18 -0.79 -10.67 -3.20
N VAL A 19 -0.65 -10.00 -4.35
CA VAL A 19 -1.47 -8.83 -4.67
C VAL A 19 -2.91 -9.29 -4.93
N ILE A 20 -3.78 -9.21 -3.92
CA ILE A 20 -5.16 -9.71 -4.00
C ILE A 20 -6.11 -8.69 -4.63
N SER A 21 -5.71 -7.42 -4.69
CA SER A 21 -6.51 -6.37 -5.32
C SER A 21 -5.63 -5.19 -5.66
N ALA A 22 -5.78 -4.62 -6.84
CA ALA A 22 -5.08 -3.41 -7.24
C ALA A 22 -5.89 -2.61 -8.26
N GLY A 23 -5.58 -1.34 -8.40
CA GLY A 23 -6.19 -0.49 -9.39
C GLY A 23 -5.48 0.84 -9.58
N MET A 24 -5.90 1.55 -10.63
CA MET A 24 -5.46 2.90 -10.93
C MET A 24 -6.69 3.74 -11.25
N ASN A 25 -6.79 4.94 -10.67
CA ASN A 25 -7.87 5.86 -10.98
C ASN A 25 -7.49 6.78 -12.17
N ALA A 26 -8.46 7.53 -12.69
CA ALA A 26 -8.25 8.44 -13.82
C ALA A 26 -7.25 9.59 -13.55
N GLN A 27 -6.91 9.83 -12.28
CA GLN A 27 -5.94 10.85 -11.87
C GLN A 27 -4.51 10.27 -11.77
N GLY A 28 -4.34 8.98 -12.05
CA GLY A 28 -3.06 8.29 -11.96
C GLY A 28 -2.70 7.82 -10.55
N ASN A 29 -3.62 7.88 -9.59
CA ASN A 29 -3.38 7.29 -8.27
C ASN A 29 -3.54 5.78 -8.37
N HIS A 30 -2.60 5.07 -7.77
CA HIS A 30 -2.54 3.62 -7.76
C HIS A 30 -2.75 3.10 -6.33
N TRP A 31 -3.38 1.93 -6.23
CA TRP A 31 -3.57 1.24 -4.97
C TRP A 31 -3.37 -0.26 -5.15
N CYS A 32 -2.82 -0.90 -4.13
CA CYS A 32 -2.61 -2.33 -4.09
C CYS A 32 -2.82 -2.86 -2.67
N THR A 33 -3.53 -3.98 -2.58
CA THR A 33 -3.73 -4.77 -1.37
C THR A 33 -2.99 -6.08 -1.53
N HIS A 34 -2.21 -6.42 -0.53
CA HIS A 34 -1.43 -7.64 -0.51
C HIS A 34 -1.89 -8.54 0.63
N LEU A 35 -2.03 -9.83 0.37
CA LEU A 35 -2.24 -10.87 1.36
C LEU A 35 -0.89 -11.50 1.67
N HIS A 36 -0.57 -11.55 2.96
CA HIS A 36 0.61 -12.20 3.50
C HIS A 36 0.29 -13.67 3.81
N GLY A 37 1.30 -14.54 3.83
CA GLY A 37 1.10 -15.99 4.08
C GLY A 37 0.41 -16.36 5.40
N ASN A 38 0.34 -15.43 6.35
CA ASN A 38 -0.41 -15.60 7.62
C ASN A 38 -1.89 -15.15 7.54
N GLY A 39 -2.40 -14.84 6.34
CA GLY A 39 -3.77 -14.39 6.12
C GLY A 39 -4.03 -12.91 6.42
N THR A 40 -3.00 -12.15 6.80
CA THR A 40 -3.14 -10.72 7.05
C THR A 40 -2.95 -9.90 5.78
N THR A 41 -3.54 -8.71 5.74
CA THR A 41 -3.48 -7.84 4.56
C THR A 41 -2.69 -6.56 4.83
N SER A 42 -1.88 -6.15 3.87
CA SER A 42 -1.28 -4.82 3.82
C SER A 42 -1.88 -4.03 2.66
N TYR A 43 -2.04 -2.72 2.83
CA TYR A 43 -2.56 -1.82 1.81
C TYR A 43 -1.54 -0.74 1.50
N HIS A 44 -1.33 -0.47 0.22
CA HIS A 44 -0.48 0.61 -0.25
C HIS A 44 -1.25 1.47 -1.26
N TYR A 45 -1.14 2.77 -1.10
CA TYR A 45 -1.79 3.76 -1.96
C TYR A 45 -0.78 4.83 -2.32
N SER A 46 -0.56 5.04 -3.61
CA SER A 46 0.37 6.03 -4.15
C SER A 46 -0.39 7.04 -5.01
N ASN A 47 -0.21 8.32 -4.74
CA ASN A 47 -0.78 9.40 -5.51
C ASN A 47 0.15 9.82 -6.64
N ALA A 48 -0.42 10.35 -7.72
CA ALA A 48 0.36 10.88 -8.84
C ALA A 48 1.29 12.04 -8.44
N ASN A 49 0.97 12.75 -7.35
CA ASN A 49 1.81 13.82 -6.80
C ASN A 49 3.04 13.33 -6.00
N GLY A 50 3.28 12.01 -5.95
CA GLY A 50 4.41 11.40 -5.26
C GLY A 50 4.18 11.11 -3.77
N SER A 51 3.07 11.56 -3.19
CA SER A 51 2.67 11.14 -1.84
C SER A 51 2.20 9.69 -1.83
N TYR A 52 2.43 8.99 -0.73
CA TYR A 52 2.00 7.61 -0.57
C TYR A 52 1.61 7.28 0.87
N TYR A 53 0.85 6.19 1.00
CA TYR A 53 0.33 5.68 2.25
C TYR A 53 0.48 4.17 2.30
N TYR A 54 0.89 3.66 3.47
CA TYR A 54 0.90 2.25 3.83
C TYR A 54 0.00 2.01 5.03
N SER A 55 -0.81 0.95 4.96
CA SER A 55 -1.43 0.30 6.10
C SER A 55 -0.83 -1.08 6.23
N ASN A 56 -0.19 -1.33 7.37
CA ASN A 56 0.49 -2.58 7.62
C ASN A 56 -0.41 -3.58 8.35
N PRO A 57 -0.10 -4.89 8.26
CA PRO A 57 -0.86 -5.93 8.94
C PRO A 57 -0.92 -5.80 10.46
N ASP A 58 0.12 -5.23 11.06
CA ASP A 58 0.22 -4.98 12.50
C ASP A 58 -0.70 -3.83 12.97
N GLY A 59 -1.41 -3.17 12.06
CA GLY A 59 -2.25 -2.00 12.33
C GLY A 59 -1.48 -0.69 12.31
N SER A 60 -0.16 -0.70 12.10
CA SER A 60 0.61 0.52 11.90
C SER A 60 0.32 1.14 10.54
N THR A 61 0.48 2.45 10.46
CA THR A 61 0.30 3.20 9.21
C THR A 61 1.46 4.13 8.98
N TYR A 62 1.77 4.38 7.71
CA TYR A 62 2.80 5.31 7.32
C TYR A 62 2.31 6.16 6.17
N TYR A 63 2.46 7.47 6.30
CA TYR A 63 2.14 8.45 5.27
C TYR A 63 3.39 9.25 4.92
N ASN A 64 3.60 9.47 3.64
CA ASN A 64 4.61 10.38 3.11
C ASN A 64 3.95 11.34 2.14
N SER A 65 4.16 12.63 2.35
CA SER A 65 3.58 13.71 1.54
C SER A 65 4.23 13.88 0.16
N GLY A 66 5.36 13.22 -0.11
CA GLY A 66 6.20 13.46 -1.28
C GLY A 66 6.99 14.78 -1.22
N THR A 67 6.80 15.59 -0.17
CA THR A 67 7.35 16.96 -0.05
C THR A 67 8.14 17.17 1.24
N GLY A 68 8.55 16.09 1.91
CA GLY A 68 9.42 16.14 3.10
C GLY A 68 8.70 15.97 4.43
N TYR A 69 7.36 15.96 4.45
CA TYR A 69 6.60 15.52 5.62
C TYR A 69 6.29 14.03 5.57
N THR A 70 6.47 13.37 6.70
CA THR A 70 6.16 11.95 6.94
C THR A 70 5.45 11.79 8.28
N ARG A 71 4.56 10.82 8.35
CA ARG A 71 3.83 10.46 9.56
C ARG A 71 3.75 8.96 9.69
N TYR A 72 4.30 8.43 10.77
CA TYR A 72 4.13 7.05 11.19
C TYR A 72 3.15 7.01 12.36
N THR A 73 2.15 6.14 12.29
CA THR A 73 1.27 5.82 13.42
C THR A 73 1.53 4.37 13.80
N SER A 74 1.96 4.12 15.03
CA SER A 74 2.17 2.77 15.54
C SER A 74 0.84 2.04 15.75
N PRO A 75 0.86 0.69 15.92
CA PRO A 75 -0.35 -0.07 16.23
C PRO A 75 -1.08 0.40 17.49
N ALA A 76 -0.33 0.94 18.46
CA ALA A 76 -0.86 1.49 19.70
C ALA A 76 -1.36 2.94 19.55
N GLY A 77 -1.33 3.51 18.34
CA GLY A 77 -1.78 4.87 18.04
C GLY A 77 -0.76 5.97 18.33
N HIS A 78 0.49 5.62 18.69
CA HIS A 78 1.54 6.64 18.86
C HIS A 78 1.92 7.21 17.50
N VAL A 79 1.94 8.53 17.40
CA VAL A 79 2.26 9.22 16.15
C VAL A 79 3.68 9.78 16.24
N THR A 80 4.49 9.46 15.24
CA THR A 80 5.80 10.08 14.99
C THR A 80 5.75 10.80 13.67
N GLU A 81 6.00 12.10 13.68
CA GLU A 81 5.99 12.94 12.48
C GLU A 81 7.39 13.54 12.28
N THR A 82 7.82 13.57 11.02
CA THR A 82 9.06 14.22 10.61
C THR A 82 8.74 15.12 9.42
N GLY A 83 9.02 16.41 9.53
CA GLY A 83 8.85 17.40 8.48
C GLY A 83 9.25 18.79 8.98
N ASN A 84 9.79 19.62 8.10
CA ASN A 84 10.12 21.03 8.38
C ASN A 84 8.89 21.93 8.23
#